data_AF-A0A3Q0IQP4-F1
#
_entry.id   AF-A0A3Q0IQP4-F1
#
_cell.length_a   1.000
_cell.length_b   1.000
_cell.length_c   1.000
_cell.angle_alpha   90.00
_cell.angle_beta   90.00
_cell.angle_gamma   90.00
#
_symmetry.space_group_name_H-M   'P 1'
#
loop_
_entity.id
_entity.type
_entity.pdbx_description
1 polymer ?
#
loop_
_entity_poly.entity_id
_entity_poly.type
_entity_poly.pdbx_seq_one_letter_code
_entity_poly.pdbx_strand_id
1 'polypeptide(L)'
;MVFSGVYPLDQSQHTALRGAIEKLVLNDSAVTVSVESSTALGQGWRLGFLGLLHLEVFNQRLEQEYDAQALMTVPSVTYKAKIKGEKNIKIYGSSEIVIHNPSFFPNPNIIEELYEPMVTGTLITPGKHTTIQVASVAE
;
A
#
# COMPACT_ATOMS: atom_id res chain seq x y z
N MET A 1 4.88 4.78 -4.67
CA MET A 1 3.52 4.22 -4.55
C MET A 1 3.40 3.55 -3.19
N VAL A 2 2.30 3.81 -2.51
CA VAL A 2 1.96 3.22 -1.20
C VAL A 2 0.70 2.39 -1.35
N PHE A 3 0.61 1.29 -0.61
CA PHE A 3 -0.53 0.38 -0.67
C PHE A 3 -1.15 0.26 0.72
N SER A 4 -2.48 0.29 0.77
CA SER A 4 -3.22 0.04 2.01
C SER A 4 -4.38 -0.92 1.73
N GLY A 5 -4.60 -1.82 2.69
CA GLY A 5 -5.80 -2.64 2.74
C GLY A 5 -6.95 -1.84 3.33
N VAL A 6 -8.07 -1.81 2.63
CA VAL A 6 -9.32 -1.12 2.95
C VAL A 6 -10.40 -2.17 3.20
N TYR A 7 -10.98 -2.13 4.39
CA TYR A 7 -11.98 -3.09 4.84
C TYR A 7 -13.23 -2.36 5.36
N PRO A 8 -14.43 -2.91 5.18
CA PRO A 8 -15.63 -2.35 5.77
C PRO A 8 -15.60 -2.51 7.30
N LEU A 9 -16.18 -1.55 8.04
CA LEU A 9 -16.40 -1.71 9.49
C LEU A 9 -17.43 -2.80 9.80
N ASP A 10 -18.45 -2.92 8.94
CA ASP A 10 -19.47 -3.95 9.03
C ASP A 10 -19.66 -4.66 7.68
N GLN A 11 -19.79 -5.98 7.71
CA GLN A 11 -19.90 -6.81 6.50
C GLN A 11 -21.15 -6.47 5.68
N SER A 12 -22.20 -5.92 6.30
CA SER A 12 -23.39 -5.44 5.59
C SER A 12 -23.10 -4.30 4.61
N GLN A 13 -22.07 -3.49 4.89
CA GLN A 13 -21.67 -2.34 4.10
C GLN A 13 -20.67 -2.70 2.99
N HIS A 14 -20.24 -3.96 2.89
CA HIS A 14 -19.26 -4.40 1.89
C HIS A 14 -19.68 -4.02 0.46
N THR A 15 -20.95 -4.22 0.09
CA THR A 15 -21.45 -3.86 -1.24
C THR A 15 -21.47 -2.36 -1.48
N ALA A 16 -21.84 -1.58 -0.46
CA ALA A 16 -21.88 -0.12 -0.53
C ALA A 16 -20.46 0.46 -0.68
N LEU A 17 -19.52 -0.03 0.14
CA LEU A 17 -18.11 0.35 0.10
C LEU A 17 -17.48 0.00 -1.26
N ARG A 18 -17.76 -1.19 -1.80
CA ARG A 18 -17.31 -1.56 -3.14
C ARG A 18 -17.79 -0.58 -4.20
N GLY A 19 -19.08 -0.27 -4.19
CA GLY A 19 -19.68 0.67 -5.15
C GLY A 19 -19.13 2.08 -5.01
N ALA A 20 -18.84 2.53 -3.79
CA ALA A 20 -18.21 3.82 -3.53
C ALA A 20 -16.78 3.87 -4.07
N ILE A 21 -15.96 2.84 -3.80
CA ILE A 21 -14.58 2.73 -4.30
C ILE A 21 -14.58 2.72 -5.83
N GLU A 22 -15.42 1.89 -6.47
CA GLU A 22 -15.49 1.82 -7.94
C GLU A 22 -15.87 3.17 -8.56
N LYS A 23 -16.83 3.91 -7.96
CA LYS A 23 -17.20 5.25 -8.41
C LYS A 23 -16.08 6.28 -8.24
N LEU A 24 -15.35 6.24 -7.12
CA LEU A 24 -14.21 7.12 -6.86
C LEU A 24 -13.05 6.83 -7.83
N VAL A 25 -12.78 5.56 -8.12
CA VAL A 25 -11.72 5.13 -9.04
C VAL A 25 -12.03 5.52 -10.48
N LEU A 26 -13.30 5.67 -10.87
CA LEU A 26 -13.66 6.25 -12.17
C LEU A 26 -13.19 7.71 -12.30
N ASN A 27 -13.14 8.45 -11.18
CA ASN A 27 -12.65 9.83 -11.16
C ASN A 27 -11.13 9.91 -10.97
N ASP A 28 -10.52 8.92 -10.33
CA ASP A 28 -9.08 8.86 -10.06
C ASP A 28 -8.41 7.62 -10.66
N SER A 29 -7.84 7.79 -11.85
CA SER A 29 -7.15 6.73 -12.58
C SER A 29 -5.80 6.33 -12.00
N ALA A 30 -5.27 7.07 -11.02
CA ALA A 30 -4.02 6.72 -10.36
C ALA A 30 -4.20 5.69 -9.24
N VAL A 31 -5.45 5.40 -8.83
CA VAL A 31 -5.76 4.39 -7.80
C VAL A 31 -5.88 3.02 -8.44
N THR A 32 -5.06 2.07 -8.00
CA THR A 32 -5.18 0.66 -8.42
C THR A 32 -5.96 -0.14 -7.38
N VAL A 33 -6.98 -0.87 -7.81
CA VAL A 33 -7.81 -1.70 -6.94
C VAL A 33 -7.50 -3.18 -7.17
N SER A 34 -7.24 -3.93 -6.11
CA SER A 34 -7.15 -5.39 -6.14
C SER A 34 -7.97 -5.99 -5.00
N VAL A 35 -8.59 -7.14 -5.21
CA VAL A 35 -9.38 -7.80 -4.16
C VAL A 35 -8.44 -8.55 -3.24
N GLU A 36 -8.63 -8.40 -1.92
CA GLU A 36 -7.80 -9.07 -0.93
C GLU A 36 -8.68 -9.59 0.23
N SER A 37 -8.38 -10.79 0.72
CA SER A 37 -9.02 -11.33 1.91
C SER A 37 -8.02 -11.42 3.06
N SER A 38 -8.36 -10.83 4.20
CA SER A 38 -7.62 -10.93 5.44
C SER A 38 -8.26 -12.00 6.34
N THR A 39 -7.43 -12.72 7.10
CA THR A 39 -7.90 -13.72 8.07
C THR A 39 -8.66 -13.11 9.24
N ALA A 40 -8.35 -11.86 9.61
CA ALA A 40 -8.95 -11.18 10.75
C ALA A 40 -10.10 -10.24 10.35
N LEU A 41 -9.96 -9.53 9.22
CA LEU A 41 -10.88 -8.48 8.79
C LEU A 41 -11.84 -8.93 7.68
N GLY A 42 -11.72 -10.18 7.23
CA GLY A 42 -12.57 -10.73 6.17
C GLY A 42 -12.21 -10.18 4.78
N GLN A 43 -13.22 -10.03 3.94
CA GLN A 43 -13.03 -9.60 2.55
C GLN A 43 -12.91 -8.08 2.46
N GLY A 44 -11.91 -7.61 1.73
CA GLY A 44 -11.69 -6.20 1.46
C GLY A 44 -10.95 -5.95 0.15
N TRP A 45 -10.32 -4.79 0.06
CA TRP A 45 -9.61 -4.34 -1.12
C TRP A 45 -8.23 -3.85 -0.75
N ARG A 46 -7.26 -4.16 -1.60
CA ARG A 46 -5.93 -3.59 -1.55
C ARG A 46 -5.85 -2.49 -2.58
N LEU A 47 -5.76 -1.26 -2.08
CA LEU A 47 -5.68 -0.04 -2.89
C LEU A 47 -4.24 0.43 -2.97
N GLY A 48 -3.82 0.80 -4.18
CA GLY A 48 -2.52 1.42 -4.45
C GLY A 48 -2.69 2.90 -4.74
N PHE A 49 -1.92 3.73 -4.04
CA PHE A 49 -1.93 5.19 -4.13
C PHE A 49 -0.55 5.72 -4.51
N LEU A 50 -0.50 6.95 -5.00
CA LEU A 50 0.76 7.62 -5.36
C LEU A 50 1.61 7.95 -4.13
N GLY A 51 0.98 8.32 -3.02
CA GLY A 51 1.63 8.66 -1.75
C GLY A 51 0.64 8.76 -0.60
N LEU A 52 1.14 9.11 0.59
CA LEU A 52 0.34 9.17 1.82
C LEU A 52 -0.81 10.17 1.74
N LEU A 53 -0.55 11.38 1.23
CA LEU A 53 -1.59 12.41 1.06
C LEU A 53 -2.71 11.95 0.13
N HIS A 54 -2.38 11.21 -0.92
CA HIS A 54 -3.38 10.67 -1.84
C HIS A 54 -4.29 9.67 -1.09
N LEU A 55 -3.73 8.79 -0.25
CA LEU A 55 -4.52 7.91 0.60
C LEU A 55 -5.44 8.68 1.54
N GLU A 56 -4.93 9.72 2.21
CA GLU A 56 -5.72 10.54 3.15
C GLU A 56 -6.89 11.26 2.47
N VAL A 57 -6.63 11.90 1.32
CA VAL A 57 -7.67 12.58 0.54
C VAL A 57 -8.69 11.56 0.03
N PHE A 58 -8.24 10.39 -0.43
CA PHE A 58 -9.16 9.34 -0.88
C PHE A 58 -10.06 8.85 0.26
N ASN A 59 -9.50 8.63 1.46
CA ASN A 59 -10.28 8.26 2.63
C ASN A 59 -11.32 9.32 2.99
N GLN A 60 -10.90 10.58 3.04
CA GLN A 60 -11.78 11.68 3.37
C GLN A 60 -12.93 11.82 2.37
N ARG A 61 -12.66 11.66 1.07
CA ARG A 61 -13.72 11.70 0.04
C ARG A 61 -14.68 10.53 0.18
N LEU A 62 -14.19 9.34 0.52
CA LEU A 62 -15.01 8.17 0.74
C LEU A 62 -16.01 8.38 1.88
N GLU A 63 -15.55 8.96 2.99
CA GLU A 63 -16.39 9.32 4.14
C GLU A 63 -17.36 10.46 3.80
N GLN A 64 -16.91 11.51 3.13
CA GLN A 64 -17.72 12.71 2.88
C GLN A 64 -18.73 12.57 1.73
N GLU A 65 -18.38 11.88 0.64
CA GLU A 65 -19.21 11.78 -0.56
C GLU A 65 -20.16 10.57 -0.53
N TYR A 66 -19.76 9.50 0.16
CA TYR A 66 -20.49 8.23 0.13
C TYR A 66 -20.90 7.69 1.50
N ASP A 67 -20.61 8.44 2.59
CA ASP A 67 -20.86 8.02 3.98
C ASP A 67 -20.32 6.60 4.28
N ALA A 68 -19.26 6.22 3.57
CA ALA A 68 -18.70 4.89 3.61
C ALA A 68 -17.48 4.91 4.53
N GLN A 69 -17.68 4.49 5.78
CA GLN A 69 -16.60 4.37 6.75
C GLN A 69 -15.80 3.10 6.50
N ALA A 70 -14.52 3.25 6.18
CA ALA A 70 -13.63 2.14 5.90
C ALA A 70 -12.45 2.09 6.89
N LEU A 71 -12.12 0.89 7.34
CA LEU A 71 -10.92 0.62 8.10
C LEU A 71 -9.73 0.50 7.15
N MET A 72 -8.76 1.40 7.29
CA MET A 72 -7.51 1.34 6.54
C MET A 72 -6.38 0.77 7.38
N THR A 73 -5.62 -0.14 6.79
CA THR A 73 -4.39 -0.69 7.39
C THR A 73 -3.21 0.25 7.16
N VAL A 74 -2.16 0.05 7.95
CA VAL A 74 -0.91 0.82 7.82
C VAL A 74 -0.40 0.75 6.37
N PRO A 75 -0.09 1.90 5.75
CA PRO A 75 0.40 1.93 4.38
C PRO A 75 1.74 1.21 4.28
N SER A 76 1.92 0.44 3.21
CA SER A 76 3.14 -0.32 2.95
C SER A 76 3.64 -0.06 1.53
N VAL A 77 4.95 -0.20 1.36
CA VAL A 77 5.60 -0.03 0.06
C VAL A 77 5.75 -1.36 -0.65
N THR A 78 6.00 -1.30 -1.96
CA THR A 78 6.30 -2.49 -2.75
C THR A 78 7.78 -2.85 -2.62
N TYR A 79 8.05 -4.09 -2.25
CA TYR A 79 9.40 -4.63 -2.20
C TYR A 79 9.68 -5.44 -3.47
N LYS A 80 10.95 -5.48 -3.88
CA LYS A 80 11.41 -6.45 -4.88
C LYS A 80 12.37 -7.41 -4.21
N ALA A 81 12.15 -8.71 -4.39
CA ALA A 81 13.03 -9.73 -3.85
C ALA A 81 13.60 -10.59 -4.97
N LYS A 82 14.89 -10.89 -4.88
CA LYS A 82 15.59 -11.83 -5.76
C LYS A 82 15.63 -13.19 -5.06
N ILE A 83 15.12 -14.21 -5.74
CA ILE A 83 14.94 -15.55 -5.16
C ILE A 83 16.10 -16.45 -5.58
N LYS A 84 16.65 -17.20 -4.60
CA LYS A 84 17.71 -18.18 -4.82
C LYS A 84 17.15 -19.57 -5.16
N GLY A 85 17.73 -20.19 -6.19
CA GLY A 85 17.55 -21.60 -6.53
C GLY A 85 16.48 -21.90 -7.58
N GLU A 86 16.82 -22.75 -8.55
CA GLU A 86 15.98 -23.08 -9.73
C GLU A 86 14.59 -23.66 -9.35
N LYS A 87 14.50 -24.38 -8.23
CA LYS A 87 13.22 -24.93 -7.74
C LYS A 87 12.27 -23.81 -7.30
N ASN A 88 12.79 -22.78 -6.63
CA ASN A 88 11.99 -21.66 -6.14
C ASN A 88 11.63 -20.71 -7.30
N ILE A 89 12.55 -20.51 -8.25
CA ILE A 89 12.27 -19.73 -9.47
C ILE A 89 11.11 -20.35 -10.27
N LYS A 90 11.00 -21.69 -10.32
CA LYS A 90 9.85 -22.37 -10.96
C LYS A 90 8.53 -22.21 -10.19
N ILE A 91 8.58 -22.07 -8.86
CA ILE A 91 7.38 -21.88 -8.01
C ILE A 91 6.85 -20.45 -8.14
N TYR A 92 7.75 -19.48 -8.13
CA TYR A 92 7.40 -18.05 -8.20
C TYR A 92 7.37 -17.50 -9.63
N GLY A 93 7.75 -18.31 -10.63
CA GLY A 93 7.69 -17.99 -12.06
C GLY A 93 8.84 -17.11 -12.58
N SER A 94 9.56 -16.40 -11.70
CA SER A 94 10.65 -15.49 -12.06
C SER A 94 11.73 -15.46 -10.98
N SER A 95 12.94 -15.04 -11.36
CA SER A 95 14.06 -14.79 -10.43
C SER A 95 13.84 -13.53 -9.58
N GLU A 96 13.04 -12.60 -10.08
CA GLU A 96 12.65 -11.38 -9.40
C GLU A 96 11.15 -11.38 -9.16
N ILE A 97 10.74 -11.20 -7.91
CA ILE A 97 9.34 -11.05 -7.53
C ILE A 97 9.06 -9.67 -6.97
N VAL A 98 7.86 -9.19 -7.25
CA VAL A 98 7.34 -7.93 -6.72
C VAL A 98 6.31 -8.25 -5.63
N ILE A 99 6.58 -7.77 -4.42
CA ILE A 99 5.78 -8.07 -3.24
C ILE A 99 5.01 -6.80 -2.86
N HIS A 100 3.70 -6.84 -3.08
CA HIS A 100 2.80 -5.76 -2.70
C HIS A 100 2.18 -5.94 -1.32
N ASN A 101 2.18 -7.16 -0.79
CA ASN A 101 1.59 -7.51 0.50
C ASN A 101 2.62 -8.24 1.37
N PRO A 102 2.86 -7.79 2.61
CA PRO A 102 3.74 -8.47 3.56
C PRO A 102 3.40 -9.94 3.81
N SER A 103 2.15 -10.36 3.66
CA SER A 103 1.73 -11.75 3.85
C SER A 103 2.27 -12.69 2.77
N PHE A 104 2.58 -12.17 1.58
CA PHE A 104 3.17 -12.94 0.48
C PHE A 104 4.70 -12.87 0.47
N PHE A 105 5.29 -12.40 1.57
CA PHE A 105 6.73 -12.32 1.68
C PHE A 105 7.32 -13.75 1.69
N PRO A 106 8.28 -14.06 0.79
CA PRO A 106 8.90 -15.37 0.73
C PRO A 106 9.70 -15.65 2.02
N ASN A 107 9.97 -16.94 2.27
CA ASN A 107 10.77 -17.33 3.43
C ASN A 107 12.16 -16.65 3.37
N PRO A 108 12.67 -16.06 4.47
CA PRO A 108 13.98 -15.39 4.46
C PRO A 108 15.13 -16.25 3.93
N ASN A 109 15.06 -17.58 4.11
CA ASN A 109 16.10 -18.51 3.64
C ASN A 109 16.17 -18.65 2.11
N ILE A 110 15.12 -18.27 1.37
CA ILE A 110 15.10 -18.33 -0.10
C ILE A 110 15.41 -16.98 -0.75
N ILE A 111 15.52 -15.90 0.04
CA ILE A 111 15.81 -14.55 -0.45
C ILE A 111 17.33 -14.39 -0.55
N GLU A 112 17.81 -14.00 -1.73
CA GLU A 112 19.22 -13.64 -1.95
C GLU A 112 19.46 -12.16 -1.67
N GLU A 113 18.60 -11.32 -2.24
CA GLU A 113 18.66 -9.86 -2.13
C GLU A 113 17.25 -9.31 -2.00
N LEU A 114 17.10 -8.28 -1.14
CA LEU A 114 15.86 -7.54 -0.96
C LEU A 114 16.11 -6.08 -1.33
N TYR A 115 15.23 -5.54 -2.16
CA TYR A 115 15.28 -4.18 -2.63
C TYR A 115 14.05 -3.43 -2.14
N GLU A 116 14.30 -2.32 -1.44
CA GLU A 116 13.27 -1.38 -1.02
C GLU A 116 13.29 -0.12 -1.90
N PRO A 117 12.14 0.55 -2.08
CA PRO A 117 12.07 1.76 -2.89
C PRO A 117 12.67 2.95 -2.13
N MET A 118 13.77 3.48 -2.65
CA MET A 118 14.40 4.71 -2.17
C MET A 118 13.92 5.93 -2.96
N VAL A 119 13.75 7.06 -2.29
CA VAL A 119 13.33 8.33 -2.91
C VAL A 119 14.28 9.46 -2.56
N THR A 120 14.51 10.37 -3.50
CA THR A 120 15.28 11.60 -3.25
C THR A 120 14.31 12.71 -2.84
N GLY A 121 14.32 13.08 -1.56
CA GLY A 121 13.56 14.21 -1.04
C GLY A 121 14.37 15.51 -1.07
N THR A 122 13.77 16.61 -1.50
CA THR A 122 14.36 17.95 -1.37
C THR A 122 13.64 18.72 -0.28
N LEU A 123 14.37 19.11 0.77
CA LEU A 123 13.83 19.88 1.88
C LEU A 123 14.24 21.35 1.75
N ILE A 124 13.26 22.25 1.69
CA ILE A 124 13.49 23.70 1.71
C ILE A 124 12.93 24.24 3.02
N THR A 125 13.78 24.84 3.83
CA THR A 125 13.41 25.31 5.17
C THR A 125 14.15 26.59 5.55
N PRO A 126 13.57 27.50 6.35
CA PRO A 126 14.29 28.64 6.89
C PRO A 126 15.49 28.19 7.75
N GLY A 127 16.62 28.90 7.66
CA GLY A 127 17.89 28.47 8.26
C GLY A 127 17.87 28.18 9.77
N LYS A 128 16.87 28.69 10.50
CA LYS A 128 16.69 28.44 11.95
C LYS A 128 16.22 27.01 12.28
N HIS A 129 15.61 26.30 11.35
CA HIS A 129 15.01 24.97 11.59
C HIS A 129 15.72 23.84 10.86
N THR A 130 16.77 24.13 10.09
CA THR A 130 17.47 23.14 9.26
C THR A 130 17.99 21.95 10.07
N THR A 131 18.60 22.19 11.24
CA THR A 131 19.18 21.10 12.06
C THR A 131 18.12 20.13 12.57
N ILE A 132 16.97 20.64 13.00
CA ILE A 132 15.88 19.81 13.56
C ILE A 132 15.25 18.97 12.45
N GLN A 133 15.04 19.56 11.27
CA GLN A 133 14.43 18.84 10.15
C GLN A 133 15.36 17.82 9.50
N VAL A 134 16.67 18.09 9.44
CA VAL A 134 17.64 17.11 8.94
C VAL A 134 17.74 15.90 9.90
N ALA A 135 17.71 16.13 11.22
CA ALA A 135 17.70 15.05 12.20
C ALA A 135 16.45 14.15 12.06
N SER A 136 15.28 14.75 11.82
CA SER A 136 14.02 14.02 11.63
C SER A 136 13.96 13.15 10.36
N VAL A 137 14.77 13.44 9.34
CA VAL A 137 14.79 12.68 8.08
C VAL A 137 15.82 11.54 8.11
N ALA A 138 16.74 11.56 9.07
CA ALA A 138 17.78 10.54 9.23
C ALA A 138 17.32 9.30 10.02
N GLU A 139 16.17 9.39 10.72
CA GLU A 139 15.48 8.26 11.35
C GLU A 139 14.46 7.62 10.40
#